data_AF-A0AAU5UBP8-F1
#
_entry.id   AF-A0AAU5UBP8-F1
#
_cell.length_a   1.000
_cell.length_b   1.000
_cell.length_c   1.000
_cell.angle_alpha   90.00
_cell.angle_beta   90.00
_cell.angle_gamma   90.00
#
_symmetry.space_group_name_H-M   'P 1'
#
loop_
_entity.id
_entity.type
_entity.pdbx_description
1 polymer ?
#
loop_
_entity_poly.entity_id
_entity_poly.type
_entity_poly.pdbx_seq_one_letter_code
_entity_poly.pdbx_strand_id
1 'polypeptide(L)'
;MDNDAARVLVVGRSPSVLERVVEMLREAGYRADVTNQFGEVLDDYDAAGLDVLVFGGMVPPDTKQFLREEVGKRNASVTVVQGMVGIPGVLAAQVDAATRGSGAAVVEYDEVERTIRLELPEDSRVTVEAFWMTSWTPPEPSSTSSMVFEDDLAAGSREVVLPERVPGEAAFVVVRVGGDARVFAIGSMPQAVTRMVPKSAADQRLPEVAKVSTRTFS
;
A
#
# COMPACT_ATOMS: atom_id res chain seq x y z
N MET A 1 27.41 -10.70 -1.21
CA MET A 1 26.89 -9.56 -1.98
C MET A 1 25.89 -8.89 -1.09
N ASP A 2 26.15 -7.65 -0.69
CA ASP A 2 25.36 -6.92 0.30
C ASP A 2 23.88 -6.91 -0.11
N ASN A 3 23.06 -7.54 0.71
CA ASN A 3 21.60 -7.57 0.56
C ASN A 3 21.07 -6.25 1.10
N ASP A 4 21.26 -5.15 0.35
CA ASP A 4 20.82 -3.84 0.79
C ASP A 4 19.29 -3.78 0.65
N ALA A 5 18.63 -4.14 1.75
CA ALA A 5 17.19 -4.08 1.91
C ALA A 5 16.67 -2.69 1.50
N ALA A 6 15.70 -2.65 0.59
CA ALA A 6 15.17 -1.41 0.05
C ALA A 6 14.66 -0.48 1.17
N ARG A 7 15.01 0.80 1.07
CA ARG A 7 14.67 1.87 2.01
C ARG A 7 13.31 2.45 1.64
N VAL A 8 12.35 2.28 2.54
CA VAL A 8 10.94 2.65 2.32
C VAL A 8 10.53 3.71 3.33
N LEU A 9 9.91 4.79 2.86
CA LEU A 9 9.27 5.79 3.73
C LEU A 9 7.76 5.83 3.45
N VAL A 10 6.93 5.56 4.46
CA VAL A 10 5.48 5.74 4.38
C VAL A 10 5.08 7.03 5.10
N VAL A 11 4.55 7.97 4.32
CA VAL A 11 3.98 9.21 4.85
C VAL A 11 2.47 9.06 4.88
N GLY A 12 1.87 9.10 6.06
CA GLY A 12 0.43 8.90 6.25
C GLY A 12 -0.10 9.62 7.47
N ARG A 13 -1.40 9.54 7.73
CA ARG A 13 -2.02 10.26 8.85
C ARG A 13 -2.22 9.39 10.10
N SER A 14 -2.80 8.21 9.94
CA SER A 14 -3.26 7.35 11.05
C SER A 14 -2.09 6.66 11.76
N PRO A 15 -1.84 6.98 13.05
CA PRO A 15 -0.86 6.29 13.87
C PRO A 15 -0.94 4.77 13.80
N SER A 16 -2.12 4.17 14.04
CA SER A 16 -2.23 2.70 14.10
C SER A 16 -1.87 2.02 12.78
N VAL A 17 -2.20 2.64 11.65
CA VAL A 17 -1.84 2.14 10.32
C VAL A 17 -0.34 2.26 10.08
N LEU A 18 0.28 3.38 10.48
CA LEU A 18 1.72 3.60 10.34
C LEU A 18 2.55 2.62 11.18
N GLU A 19 2.14 2.39 12.43
CA GLU A 19 2.79 1.43 13.33
C GLU A 19 2.70 0.00 12.78
N ARG A 20 1.52 -0.40 12.28
CA ARG A 20 1.37 -1.75 11.75
C ARG A 20 2.06 -1.95 10.41
N VAL A 21 2.05 -0.96 9.52
CA VAL A 21 2.71 -1.09 8.20
C VAL A 21 4.23 -1.15 8.35
N VAL A 22 4.82 -0.38 9.28
CA VAL A 22 6.29 -0.42 9.48
C VAL A 22 6.74 -1.76 10.03
N GLU A 23 5.97 -2.37 10.93
CA GLU A 23 6.22 -3.70 11.44
C GLU A 23 6.19 -4.72 10.30
N MET A 24 5.11 -4.75 9.50
CA MET A 24 4.96 -5.69 8.38
C MET A 24 6.09 -5.53 7.34
N LEU A 25 6.47 -4.30 7.01
CA LEU A 25 7.56 -4.06 6.05
C LEU A 25 8.92 -4.52 6.60
N ARG A 26 9.20 -4.29 7.89
CA ARG A 26 10.45 -4.75 8.51
C ARG A 26 10.50 -6.27 8.62
N GLU A 27 9.39 -6.91 8.96
CA GLU A 27 9.25 -8.38 8.93
C GLU A 27 9.48 -8.96 7.54
N ALA A 28 9.05 -8.25 6.48
CA ALA A 28 9.30 -8.60 5.10
C ALA A 28 10.74 -8.29 4.61
N GLY A 29 11.58 -7.73 5.49
CA GLY A 29 13.00 -7.49 5.23
C GLY A 29 13.33 -6.10 4.67
N TYR A 30 12.40 -5.14 4.66
CA TYR A 30 12.66 -3.77 4.22
C TYR A 30 13.28 -2.90 5.33
N ARG A 31 14.09 -1.91 4.95
CA ARG A 31 14.45 -0.79 5.83
C ARG A 31 13.35 0.25 5.78
N ALA A 32 12.28 0.00 6.53
CA ALA A 32 11.08 0.83 6.50
C ALA A 32 11.03 1.83 7.65
N ASP A 33 10.64 3.05 7.31
CA ASP A 33 10.26 4.11 8.24
C ASP A 33 8.92 4.72 7.89
N VAL A 34 8.29 5.34 8.88
CA VAL A 34 6.96 5.93 8.75
C VAL A 34 6.89 7.27 9.46
N THR A 35 6.07 8.19 8.94
CA THR A 35 5.80 9.44 9.63
C THR A 35 4.43 10.05 9.30
N ASN A 36 3.87 10.78 10.26
CA ASN A 36 2.76 11.71 10.05
C ASN A 36 3.15 13.18 10.22
N GLN A 37 4.45 13.48 10.38
CA GLN A 37 4.98 14.84 10.48
C GLN A 37 5.34 15.40 9.10
N PHE A 38 4.31 15.74 8.33
CA PHE A 38 4.46 16.12 6.91
C PHE A 38 5.47 17.24 6.65
N GLY A 39 5.55 18.23 7.55
CA GLY A 39 6.45 19.37 7.42
C GLY A 39 7.90 19.07 7.76
N GLU A 40 8.17 17.95 8.45
CA GLU A 40 9.51 17.59 8.96
C GLU A 40 10.17 16.51 8.07
N VAL A 41 9.48 15.99 7.05
CA VAL A 41 9.94 14.85 6.22
C VAL A 41 11.33 15.08 5.61
N LEU A 42 11.58 16.26 5.04
CA LEU A 42 12.84 16.55 4.35
C LEU A 42 14.00 16.85 5.32
N ASP A 43 13.69 17.16 6.57
CA ASP A 43 14.68 17.43 7.62
C ASP A 43 15.05 16.12 8.35
N ASP A 44 14.07 15.23 8.51
CA ASP A 44 14.19 14.02 9.33
C ASP A 44 14.69 12.79 8.56
N TYR A 45 14.48 12.77 7.24
CA TYR A 45 14.77 11.60 6.41
C TYR A 45 15.72 11.94 5.26
N ASP A 46 16.72 11.09 5.07
CA ASP A 46 17.63 11.15 3.93
C ASP A 46 16.89 10.76 2.64
N ALA A 47 16.37 11.75 1.94
CA ALA A 47 15.68 11.60 0.66
C ALA A 47 16.57 11.01 -0.46
N ALA A 48 17.89 11.20 -0.37
CA ALA A 48 18.83 10.76 -1.41
C ALA A 48 18.94 9.24 -1.49
N GLY A 49 18.75 8.56 -0.35
CA GLY A 49 18.81 7.10 -0.28
C GLY A 49 17.47 6.39 -0.14
N LEU A 50 16.34 7.04 -0.43
CA LEU A 50 15.03 6.37 -0.46
C LEU A 50 14.83 5.59 -1.76
N ASP A 51 14.44 4.33 -1.68
CA ASP A 51 14.05 3.54 -2.85
C ASP A 51 12.54 3.72 -3.14
N VAL A 52 11.72 3.76 -2.09
CA VAL A 52 10.26 3.90 -2.20
C VAL A 52 9.71 4.95 -1.25
N LEU A 53 8.89 5.85 -1.77
CA LEU A 53 8.11 6.83 -1.01
C LEU A 53 6.62 6.56 -1.19
N VAL A 54 5.93 6.21 -0.11
CA VAL A 54 4.49 5.90 -0.12
C VAL A 54 3.70 7.05 0.48
N PHE A 55 2.67 7.54 -0.24
CA PHE A 55 1.74 8.54 0.28
C PHE A 55 0.38 7.94 0.63
N GLY A 56 -0.02 8.03 1.89
CA GLY A 56 -1.37 7.69 2.33
C GLY A 56 -2.45 8.59 1.72
N GLY A 57 -3.69 8.09 1.68
CA GLY A 57 -4.83 8.81 1.09
C GLY A 57 -5.12 10.17 1.73
N MET A 58 -4.92 10.28 3.05
CA MET A 58 -5.21 11.49 3.84
C MET A 58 -4.03 12.46 3.97
N VAL A 59 -2.94 12.25 3.23
CA VAL A 59 -1.90 13.28 3.08
C VAL A 59 -2.44 14.36 2.12
N PRO A 60 -2.35 15.66 2.47
CA PRO A 60 -2.81 16.73 1.60
C PRO A 60 -2.17 16.70 0.20
N PRO A 61 -2.92 17.06 -0.86
CA PRO A 61 -2.43 16.95 -2.24
C PRO A 61 -1.25 17.89 -2.53
N ASP A 62 -1.27 19.10 -1.98
CA ASP A 62 -0.18 20.08 -2.04
C ASP A 62 1.08 19.56 -1.31
N THR A 63 0.91 18.94 -0.15
CA THR A 63 2.00 18.25 0.56
C THR A 63 2.58 17.10 -0.29
N LYS A 64 1.75 16.25 -0.90
CA LYS A 64 2.23 15.16 -1.78
C LYS A 64 3.00 15.69 -2.97
N GLN A 65 2.52 16.76 -3.58
CA GLN A 65 3.19 17.41 -4.70
C GLN A 65 4.55 17.96 -4.28
N PHE A 66 4.58 18.76 -3.21
CA PHE A 66 5.81 19.35 -2.68
C PHE A 66 6.87 18.27 -2.37
N LEU A 67 6.50 17.24 -1.61
CA LEU A 67 7.42 16.16 -1.25
C LEU A 67 7.90 15.37 -2.48
N ARG A 68 7.02 15.09 -3.45
CA ARG A 68 7.42 14.43 -4.70
C ARG A 68 8.47 15.25 -5.47
N GLU A 69 8.23 16.55 -5.62
CA GLU A 69 9.15 17.44 -6.34
C GLU A 69 10.48 17.57 -5.61
N GLU A 70 10.46 17.77 -4.30
CA GLU A 70 11.66 17.96 -3.49
C GLU A 70 12.50 16.69 -3.35
N VAL A 71 11.87 15.53 -3.14
CA VAL A 71 12.59 14.25 -3.15
C VAL A 71 13.12 13.96 -4.55
N GLY A 72 12.33 14.19 -5.61
CA GLY A 72 12.75 13.98 -7.01
C GLY A 72 13.97 14.81 -7.43
N LYS A 73 14.12 16.03 -6.90
CA LYS A 73 15.33 16.86 -7.11
C LYS A 73 16.60 16.24 -6.52
N ARG A 74 16.46 15.51 -5.40
CA ARG A 74 17.58 14.88 -4.68
C ARG A 74 17.83 13.45 -5.14
N ASN A 75 16.79 12.76 -5.60
CA ASN A 75 16.80 11.36 -5.98
C ASN A 75 15.77 11.12 -7.10
N ALA A 76 16.24 11.10 -8.34
CA ALA A 76 15.38 10.88 -9.51
C ALA A 76 14.94 9.40 -9.68
N SER A 77 15.57 8.47 -8.96
CA SER A 77 15.28 7.03 -9.02
C SER A 77 14.21 6.59 -8.02
N VAL A 78 13.78 7.45 -7.09
CA VAL A 78 12.76 7.09 -6.10
C VAL A 78 11.46 6.64 -6.76
N THR A 79 10.94 5.50 -6.33
CA THR A 79 9.61 5.05 -6.75
C THR A 79 8.57 5.65 -5.82
N VAL A 80 7.68 6.48 -6.38
CA VAL A 80 6.60 7.12 -5.60
C VAL A 80 5.32 6.31 -5.75
N VAL A 81 4.82 5.76 -4.64
CA VAL A 81 3.59 4.97 -4.57
C VAL A 81 2.47 5.81 -3.96
N GLN A 82 1.36 5.96 -4.69
CA GLN A 82 0.12 6.48 -4.11
C GLN A 82 -0.58 5.31 -3.40
N GLY A 83 -0.57 5.32 -2.07
CA GLY A 83 -1.29 4.34 -1.27
C GLY A 83 -2.77 4.36 -1.60
N MET A 84 -3.33 3.19 -1.92
CA MET A 84 -4.72 3.04 -2.33
C MET A 84 -5.69 3.24 -1.15
N VAL A 85 -5.31 2.74 0.01
CA VAL A 85 -6.12 2.78 1.23
C VAL A 85 -5.23 2.67 2.46
N GLY A 86 -5.68 3.20 3.60
CA GLY A 86 -5.00 3.05 4.89
C GLY A 86 -5.18 1.67 5.51
N ILE A 87 -4.97 0.58 4.75
CA ILE A 87 -4.97 -0.79 5.27
C ILE A 87 -3.51 -1.29 5.24
N PRO A 88 -2.90 -1.65 6.39
CA PRO A 88 -1.49 -2.03 6.45
C PRO A 88 -1.08 -3.13 5.45
N GLY A 89 -1.88 -4.20 5.35
CA GLY A 89 -1.59 -5.31 4.42
C GLY A 89 -1.63 -4.90 2.95
N VAL A 90 -2.51 -3.97 2.58
CA VAL A 90 -2.58 -3.43 1.21
C VAL A 90 -1.38 -2.55 0.92
N LEU A 91 -1.01 -1.65 1.85
CA LEU A 91 0.15 -0.77 1.70
C LEU A 91 1.46 -1.57 1.59
N ALA A 92 1.64 -2.58 2.43
CA ALA A 92 2.80 -3.47 2.36
C ALA A 92 2.87 -4.20 1.01
N ALA A 93 1.75 -4.71 0.51
CA ALA A 93 1.69 -5.34 -0.80
C ALA A 93 1.96 -4.38 -1.97
N GLN A 94 1.56 -3.10 -1.87
CA GLN A 94 1.92 -2.10 -2.87
C GLN A 94 3.42 -1.79 -2.88
N VAL A 95 4.08 -1.82 -1.72
CA VAL A 95 5.54 -1.69 -1.62
C VAL A 95 6.25 -2.90 -2.23
N ASP A 96 5.77 -4.13 -1.95
CA ASP A 96 6.28 -5.33 -2.60
C ASP A 96 6.18 -5.23 -4.13
N ALA A 97 5.01 -4.84 -4.63
CA ALA A 97 4.78 -4.67 -6.07
C ALA A 97 5.70 -3.61 -6.69
N ALA A 98 6.01 -2.53 -5.96
CA ALA A 98 6.87 -1.45 -6.41
C ALA A 98 8.37 -1.83 -6.42
N THR A 99 8.80 -2.67 -5.48
CA THR A 99 10.22 -3.03 -5.31
C THR A 99 10.64 -4.26 -6.10
N ARG A 100 9.76 -5.25 -6.21
CA ARG A 100 10.05 -6.54 -6.87
C ARG A 100 9.69 -6.54 -8.35
N GLY A 101 8.91 -5.56 -8.79
CA GLY A 101 8.47 -5.42 -10.16
C GLY A 101 7.36 -6.40 -10.54
N SER A 102 7.11 -6.50 -11.84
CA SER A 102 6.17 -7.46 -12.39
C SER A 102 6.88 -8.73 -12.83
N GLY A 103 6.57 -9.86 -12.20
CA GLY A 103 6.93 -11.17 -12.73
C GLY A 103 6.30 -11.47 -14.08
N ALA A 104 6.63 -12.64 -14.62
CA ALA A 104 6.12 -13.11 -15.91
C ALA A 104 4.65 -13.57 -15.85
N ALA A 105 4.08 -13.76 -14.65
CA ALA A 105 2.67 -14.10 -14.49
C ALA A 105 1.77 -12.92 -14.85
N VAL A 106 0.73 -13.19 -15.65
CA VAL A 106 -0.35 -12.24 -15.94
C VAL A 106 -1.41 -12.40 -14.86
N VAL A 107 -1.79 -11.29 -14.24
CA VAL A 107 -2.82 -11.25 -13.21
C VAL A 107 -3.75 -10.09 -13.53
N GLU A 108 -5.02 -10.40 -13.75
CA GLU A 108 -6.05 -9.43 -14.11
C GLU A 108 -7.26 -9.58 -13.19
N TYR A 109 -7.98 -8.48 -13.00
CA TYR A 109 -9.25 -8.48 -12.28
C TYR A 109 -10.38 -8.10 -13.23
N ASP A 110 -11.35 -9.00 -13.38
CA ASP A 110 -12.61 -8.75 -14.06
C ASP A 110 -13.63 -8.22 -13.04
N GLU A 111 -13.96 -6.93 -13.13
CA GLU A 111 -14.89 -6.27 -12.20
C GLU A 111 -16.33 -6.77 -12.37
N VAL A 112 -16.72 -7.14 -13.60
CA VAL A 112 -18.09 -7.58 -13.90
C VAL A 112 -18.34 -8.96 -13.32
N GLU A 113 -17.40 -9.88 -13.53
CA GLU A 113 -17.50 -11.26 -13.04
C GLU A 113 -17.00 -11.40 -11.59
N ARG A 114 -16.33 -10.38 -11.06
CA ARG A 114 -15.62 -10.40 -9.77
C ARG A 114 -14.61 -11.54 -9.69
N THR A 115 -13.84 -11.71 -10.76
CA THR A 115 -12.92 -12.83 -10.94
C THR A 115 -11.49 -12.35 -11.12
N ILE A 116 -10.55 -12.98 -10.40
CA ILE A 116 -9.12 -12.84 -10.67
C ILE A 116 -8.74 -13.87 -11.73
N ARG A 117 -8.23 -13.40 -12.87
CA ARG A 117 -7.68 -14.25 -13.93
C ARG A 117 -6.17 -14.31 -13.79
N LEU A 118 -5.62 -15.52 -13.83
CA LEU A 118 -4.21 -15.82 -13.67
C LEU A 118 -3.72 -16.55 -14.92
N GLU A 119 -2.61 -16.12 -15.49
CA GLU A 119 -1.82 -16.91 -16.44
C GLU A 119 -0.42 -17.11 -15.86
N LEU A 120 -0.11 -18.36 -15.55
CA LEU A 120 1.13 -18.76 -14.89
C LEU A 120 2.08 -19.39 -15.92
N PRO A 121 3.30 -18.85 -16.11
CA PRO A 121 4.28 -19.43 -17.04
C PRO A 121 4.92 -20.72 -16.51
N GLU A 122 4.91 -20.90 -15.19
CA GLU A 122 5.48 -22.05 -14.48
C GLU A 122 4.66 -22.37 -13.23
N ASP A 123 4.96 -23.51 -12.61
CA ASP A 123 4.33 -23.90 -11.36
C ASP A 123 4.67 -22.89 -10.25
N SER A 124 3.66 -22.41 -9.52
CA SER A 124 3.82 -21.31 -8.58
C SER A 124 2.85 -21.40 -7.41
N ARG A 125 3.33 -21.02 -6.22
CA ARG A 125 2.47 -20.75 -5.07
C ARG A 125 1.65 -19.50 -5.36
N VAL A 126 0.33 -19.60 -5.25
CA VAL A 126 -0.58 -18.46 -5.43
C VAL A 126 -1.39 -18.22 -4.18
N THR A 127 -1.44 -16.96 -3.73
CA THR A 127 -2.38 -16.52 -2.70
C THR A 127 -3.22 -15.35 -3.20
N VAL A 128 -4.49 -15.33 -2.78
CA VAL A 128 -5.42 -14.24 -3.03
C VAL A 128 -6.03 -13.88 -1.68
N GLU A 129 -5.68 -12.71 -1.16
CA GLU A 129 -6.21 -12.20 0.10
C GLU A 129 -7.02 -10.92 -0.16
N ALA A 130 -8.23 -10.86 0.38
CA ALA A 130 -9.10 -9.70 0.29
C ALA A 130 -9.04 -8.88 1.58
N PHE A 131 -9.08 -7.57 1.46
CA PHE A 131 -9.02 -6.58 2.53
C PHE A 131 -10.16 -5.58 2.38
N TRP A 132 -10.75 -5.13 3.48
CA TRP A 132 -11.72 -4.04 3.47
C TRP A 132 -11.77 -3.34 4.81
N MET A 133 -12.25 -2.10 4.82
CA MET A 133 -12.47 -1.36 6.05
C MET A 133 -13.72 -1.85 6.76
N THR A 134 -13.62 -2.01 8.08
CA THR A 134 -14.74 -2.23 9.00
C THR A 134 -15.21 -0.92 9.65
N SER A 135 -14.36 0.12 9.66
CA SER A 135 -14.71 1.48 10.06
C SER A 135 -13.87 2.49 9.29
N TRP A 136 -14.51 3.56 8.85
CA TRP A 136 -13.86 4.71 8.19
C TRP A 136 -13.68 5.91 9.11
N THR A 137 -14.13 5.82 10.36
CA THR A 137 -14.21 6.94 11.29
C THR A 137 -12.80 7.42 11.66
N PRO A 138 -12.43 8.68 11.36
CA PRO A 138 -11.18 9.26 11.84
C PRO A 138 -11.12 9.31 13.39
N PRO A 139 -9.93 9.32 13.99
CA PRO A 139 -8.61 9.34 13.34
C PRO A 139 -8.08 7.96 12.91
N GLU A 140 -8.64 6.88 13.45
CA GLU A 140 -8.13 5.52 13.28
C GLU A 140 -9.15 4.65 12.54
N PRO A 141 -8.97 4.42 11.22
CA PRO A 141 -9.80 3.47 10.51
C PRO A 141 -9.49 2.05 11.00
N SER A 142 -10.49 1.17 10.93
CA SER A 142 -10.29 -0.26 11.22
C SER A 142 -10.55 -1.06 9.96
N SER A 143 -9.82 -2.17 9.80
CA SER A 143 -9.93 -3.05 8.65
C SER A 143 -9.91 -4.51 9.07
N THR A 144 -10.27 -5.38 8.13
CA THR A 144 -10.16 -6.83 8.25
C THR A 144 -9.68 -7.41 6.93
N SER A 145 -9.27 -8.66 6.95
CA SER A 145 -8.95 -9.42 5.75
C SER A 145 -9.58 -10.81 5.75
N SER A 146 -9.55 -11.48 4.60
CA SER A 146 -9.93 -12.88 4.41
C SER A 146 -9.06 -13.47 3.32
N MET A 147 -8.43 -14.62 3.62
CA MET A 147 -7.87 -15.47 2.57
C MET A 147 -9.03 -15.95 1.67
N VAL A 148 -8.91 -15.70 0.37
CA VAL A 148 -9.87 -16.11 -0.65
C VAL A 148 -9.40 -17.40 -1.32
N PHE A 149 -8.12 -17.48 -1.62
CA PHE A 149 -7.49 -18.62 -2.27
C PHE A 149 -6.04 -18.76 -1.84
N GLU A 150 -5.58 -19.99 -1.64
CA GLU A 150 -4.19 -20.31 -1.37
C GLU A 150 -3.91 -21.74 -1.83
N ASP A 151 -3.03 -21.89 -2.82
CA ASP A 151 -2.65 -23.21 -3.35
C ASP A 151 -1.33 -23.14 -4.16
N ASP A 152 -0.73 -24.29 -4.41
CA ASP A 152 0.32 -24.47 -5.40
C ASP A 152 -0.31 -24.84 -6.75
N LEU A 153 -0.21 -23.93 -7.73
CA LEU A 153 -0.82 -24.10 -9.04
C LEU A 153 0.22 -24.49 -10.07
N ALA A 154 -0.14 -25.44 -10.94
CA ALA A 154 0.65 -25.74 -12.13
C ALA A 154 0.59 -24.58 -13.14
N ALA A 155 1.56 -24.53 -14.05
CA ALA A 155 1.55 -23.61 -15.18
C ALA A 155 0.23 -23.67 -15.98
N GLY A 156 -0.23 -22.52 -16.48
CA GLY A 156 -1.45 -22.40 -17.27
C GLY A 156 -2.41 -21.32 -16.76
N SER A 157 -3.65 -21.37 -17.24
CA SER A 157 -4.68 -20.40 -16.90
C SER A 157 -5.54 -20.87 -15.72
N ARG A 158 -5.84 -19.96 -14.80
CA ARG A 158 -6.71 -20.21 -13.65
C ARG A 158 -7.58 -19.00 -13.34
N GLU A 159 -8.78 -19.27 -12.87
CA GLU A 159 -9.71 -18.26 -12.38
C GLU A 159 -9.98 -18.46 -10.89
N VAL A 160 -10.06 -17.35 -10.17
CA VAL A 160 -10.43 -17.29 -8.75
C VAL A 160 -11.57 -16.30 -8.59
N VAL A 161 -12.77 -16.81 -8.31
CA VAL A 161 -13.97 -15.98 -8.09
C VAL A 161 -13.94 -15.42 -6.66
N LEU A 162 -14.14 -14.11 -6.53
CA LEU A 162 -14.24 -13.47 -5.22
C LEU A 162 -15.58 -13.85 -4.56
N PRO A 163 -15.57 -14.40 -3.33
CA PRO A 163 -16.79 -14.81 -2.66
C PRO A 163 -17.63 -13.60 -2.22
N GLU A 164 -18.94 -13.78 -2.08
CA GLU A 164 -19.89 -12.72 -1.70
C GLU A 164 -19.57 -12.03 -0.36
N ARG A 165 -18.85 -12.73 0.53
CA ARG A 165 -18.37 -12.16 1.80
C ARG A 165 -17.40 -11.00 1.62
N VAL A 166 -16.70 -10.92 0.49
CA VAL A 166 -15.85 -9.78 0.12
C VAL A 166 -16.76 -8.68 -0.41
N PRO A 167 -16.77 -7.49 0.19
CA PRO A 167 -17.63 -6.39 -0.27
C PRO A 167 -17.45 -6.06 -1.75
N GLY A 168 -18.54 -5.56 -2.36
CA GLY A 168 -18.55 -5.06 -3.73
C GLY A 168 -18.01 -3.64 -3.90
N GLU A 169 -17.80 -2.94 -2.79
CA GLU A 169 -17.38 -1.55 -2.72
C GLU A 169 -16.27 -1.43 -1.67
N ALA A 170 -15.28 -0.57 -1.92
CA ALA A 170 -14.22 -0.23 -0.97
C ALA A 170 -13.42 -1.43 -0.42
N ALA A 171 -13.35 -2.50 -1.20
CA ALA A 171 -12.51 -3.67 -0.90
C ALA A 171 -11.26 -3.65 -1.79
N PHE A 172 -10.27 -4.44 -1.40
CA PHE A 172 -8.99 -4.52 -2.06
C PHE A 172 -8.55 -5.97 -2.09
N VAL A 173 -7.91 -6.40 -3.17
CA VAL A 173 -7.39 -7.75 -3.30
C VAL A 173 -5.91 -7.68 -3.54
N VAL A 174 -5.16 -8.45 -2.75
CA VAL A 174 -3.74 -8.72 -2.96
C VAL A 174 -3.62 -10.12 -3.53
N VAL A 175 -3.08 -10.22 -4.74
CA VAL A 175 -2.72 -11.48 -5.37
C VAL A 175 -1.21 -11.61 -5.27
N ARG A 176 -0.72 -12.73 -4.73
CA ARG A 176 0.71 -13.07 -4.77
C ARG A 176 0.92 -14.31 -5.63
N VAL A 177 1.91 -14.24 -6.50
CA VAL A 177 2.35 -15.36 -7.34
C VAL A 177 3.85 -15.52 -7.11
N GLY A 178 4.25 -16.57 -6.41
CA GLY A 178 5.62 -16.73 -5.94
C GLY A 178 6.07 -15.53 -5.10
N GLY A 179 7.06 -14.78 -5.60
CA GLY A 179 7.62 -13.60 -4.93
C GLY A 179 6.94 -12.28 -5.27
N ASP A 180 6.04 -12.25 -6.27
CA ASP A 180 5.45 -11.05 -6.83
C ASP A 180 4.08 -10.74 -6.25
N ALA A 181 3.74 -9.45 -6.16
CA ALA A 181 2.46 -8.99 -5.64
C ALA A 181 1.73 -8.09 -6.65
N ARG A 182 0.40 -8.24 -6.71
CA ARG A 182 -0.52 -7.36 -7.42
C ARG A 182 -1.63 -6.92 -6.50
N VAL A 183 -2.03 -5.66 -6.61
CA VAL A 183 -3.06 -5.06 -5.75
C VAL A 183 -4.15 -4.48 -6.64
N PHE A 184 -5.40 -4.87 -6.38
CA PHE A 184 -6.58 -4.40 -7.09
C PHE A 184 -7.54 -3.71 -6.14
N ALA A 185 -8.17 -2.62 -6.59
CA ALA A 185 -9.34 -2.05 -5.92
C ALA A 185 -10.59 -2.77 -6.42
N ILE A 186 -11.49 -3.09 -5.51
CA ILE A 186 -12.76 -3.76 -5.77
C ILE A 186 -13.88 -2.75 -5.52
N GLY A 187 -14.49 -2.31 -6.63
CA GLY A 187 -15.50 -1.26 -6.62
C GLY A 187 -14.95 0.12 -6.28
N SER A 188 -15.84 1.10 -6.28
CA SER A 188 -15.48 2.48 -5.99
C SER A 188 -15.28 2.73 -4.49
N MET A 189 -14.55 3.79 -4.16
CA MET A 189 -14.48 4.28 -2.78
C MET A 189 -15.79 5.03 -2.44
N PRO A 190 -16.36 4.85 -1.23
CA PRO A 190 -17.60 5.51 -0.87
C PRO A 190 -17.46 7.02 -0.90
N GLN A 191 -18.46 7.74 -1.42
CA GLN A 191 -18.40 9.20 -1.51
C GLN A 191 -18.14 9.86 -0.15
N ALA A 192 -18.67 9.31 0.94
CA ALA A 192 -18.42 9.80 2.29
C ALA A 192 -16.93 9.85 2.62
N VAL A 193 -16.16 8.84 2.20
CA VAL A 193 -14.70 8.79 2.39
C VAL A 193 -13.99 9.80 1.51
N THR A 194 -14.38 9.93 0.24
CA THR A 194 -13.78 10.91 -0.67
C THR A 194 -13.94 12.35 -0.18
N ARG A 195 -15.05 12.67 0.51
CA ARG A 195 -15.28 13.99 1.13
C ARG A 195 -14.39 14.26 2.34
N MET A 196 -13.80 13.24 2.96
CA MET A 196 -12.88 13.40 4.08
C MET A 196 -11.45 13.72 3.65
N VAL A 197 -11.10 13.51 2.37
CA VAL A 197 -9.76 13.80 1.86
C VAL A 197 -9.46 15.30 2.00
N PRO A 198 -8.34 15.68 2.66
CA PRO A 198 -7.94 17.08 2.75
C PRO A 198 -7.74 17.71 1.37
N LYS A 199 -8.19 18.95 1.19
CA LYS A 199 -8.00 19.70 -0.08
C LYS A 199 -6.66 20.43 -0.14
N SER A 200 -6.06 20.73 1.01
CA SER A 200 -4.76 21.38 1.16
C SER A 200 -4.20 21.14 2.55
N ALA A 201 -2.94 21.53 2.79
CA ALA A 201 -2.29 21.43 4.09
C ALA A 201 -2.96 22.29 5.18
N ALA A 202 -3.67 23.36 4.79
CA ALA A 202 -4.43 24.23 5.69
C ALA A 202 -5.82 23.66 6.07
N ASP A 203 -6.23 22.53 5.49
CA ASP A 203 -7.54 21.93 5.70
C ASP A 203 -7.62 21.18 7.05
N GLN A 204 -8.39 21.75 7.98
CA GLN A 204 -8.55 21.23 9.35
C GLN A 204 -9.77 20.31 9.53
N ARG A 205 -10.36 19.76 8.46
CA ARG A 205 -11.56 18.90 8.57
C ARG A 205 -11.35 17.60 9.35
N LEU A 206 -10.10 17.16 9.48
CA LEU A 206 -9.74 15.94 10.19
C LEU A 206 -9.18 16.27 11.57
N PRO A 207 -9.51 15.49 12.61
CA PRO A 207 -9.01 15.72 13.96
C PRO A 207 -7.48 15.57 14.04
N GLU A 208 -6.87 16.24 15.02
CA GLU A 208 -5.46 16.02 15.35
C GLU A 208 -5.21 14.57 15.79
N VAL A 209 -3.98 14.10 15.57
CA VAL A 209 -3.54 12.73 15.87
C VAL A 209 -2.21 12.76 16.59
N ALA A 210 -1.92 11.71 17.35
CA ALA A 210 -0.62 11.55 17.99
C ALA A 210 0.50 11.58 16.94
N LYS A 211 1.61 12.23 17.25
CA LYS A 211 2.78 12.28 16.36
C LYS A 211 3.43 10.90 16.30
N VAL A 212 3.73 10.41 15.10
CA VAL A 212 4.44 9.16 14.85
C VAL A 212 5.54 9.44 13.85
N SER A 213 6.77 9.06 14.21
CA SER A 213 7.94 9.00 13.34
C SER A 213 8.84 7.85 13.80
N THR A 214 9.25 6.98 12.88
CA THR A 214 10.30 5.98 13.15
C THR A 214 11.57 6.33 12.42
N ARG A 215 12.71 5.85 12.92
CA ARG A 215 14.00 5.92 12.23
C ARG A 215 14.70 4.58 12.33
N THR A 216 15.10 4.04 11.19
CA THR A 216 15.99 2.89 11.13
C THR A 216 17.41 3.44 11.08
N PHE A 217 18.15 3.30 12.17
CA PHE A 217 19.56 3.68 12.21
C PHE A 217 20.34 2.71 11.33
N SER A 218 21.12 3.27 10.39
CA SER A 218 22.15 2.56 9.62
C SER A 218 23.31 2.13 10.51
#